data_AF-A0A1E5UJV4-F1
#
_entry.id   AF-A0A1E5UJV4-F1
#
_cell.length_a   1.000
_cell.length_b   1.000
_cell.length_c   1.000
_cell.angle_alpha   90.00
_cell.angle_beta   90.00
_cell.angle_gamma   90.00
#
_symmetry.space_group_name_H-M   'P 1'
#
loop_
_entity.id
_entity.type
_entity.pdbx_description
1 polymer ?
#
loop_
_entity_poly.entity_id
_entity_poly.type
_entity_poly.pdbx_seq_one_letter_code
_entity_poly.pdbx_strand_id
1 'polypeptide(L)' 'MMKAMCCQQLEAIPAECRCKALRVMMEDTSQSAGLRGQVCWHAQAEFASAVVTEAECGLTTIHGRPFCDAISAES' A
#
# COMPACT_ATOMS: atom_id res chain seq x y z
N MET A 1 13.48 9.40 6.23
CA MET A 1 13.00 10.38 5.22
C MET A 1 12.01 9.76 4.25
N MET A 2 12.33 8.63 3.61
CA MET A 2 11.43 7.96 2.67
C MET A 2 10.06 7.54 3.27
N LYS A 3 10.07 6.90 4.46
CA LYS A 3 8.84 6.52 5.18
C LYS A 3 7.93 7.72 5.48
N ALA A 4 8.51 8.82 5.97
CA ALA A 4 7.74 10.03 6.31
C ALA A 4 7.03 10.62 5.08
N MET A 5 7.73 10.70 3.95
CA MET A 5 7.15 11.19 2.69
C MET A 5 6.07 10.24 2.15
N CYS A 6 6.31 8.93 2.21
CA CYS A 6 5.32 7.91 1.84
C CYS A 6 4.04 8.03 2.69
N CYS A 7 4.17 8.11 4.02
CA CYS A 7 3.03 8.26 4.92
C CYS A 7 2.28 9.58 4.67
N GLN A 8 3.00 10.68 4.41
CA GLN A 8 2.37 11.96 4.08
C GLN A 8 1.57 11.89 2.78
N GLN A 9 2.09 11.23 1.75
CA GLN A 9 1.38 11.04 0.48
C GLN A 9 0.14 10.17 0.66
N LEU A 10 0.23 9.11 1.46
CA LEU A 10 -0.88 8.21 1.73
C LEU A 10 -1.96 8.85 2.61
N GLU A 11 -1.58 9.71 3.56
CA GLU A 11 -2.49 10.46 4.41
C GLU A 11 -3.34 11.45 3.60
N ALA A 12 -2.76 12.07 2.58
CA ALA A 12 -3.46 12.97 1.65
C ALA A 12 -4.55 12.27 0.82
N ILE A 13 -4.54 10.93 0.76
CA ILE A 13 -5.59 10.13 0.12
C ILE A 13 -6.75 9.95 1.12
N PRO A 14 -8.02 10.16 0.71
CA PRO A 14 -9.18 9.90 1.56
C PRO A 14 -9.18 8.47 2.11
N ALA A 15 -9.67 8.28 3.33
CA ALA A 15 -9.61 6.99 4.03
C ALA A 15 -10.28 5.86 3.22
N GLU A 16 -11.37 6.16 2.51
CA GLU A 16 -12.09 5.26 1.62
C GLU A 16 -11.25 4.78 0.42
N CYS A 17 -10.24 5.54 0.01
CA CYS A 17 -9.42 5.30 -1.18
C CYS A 17 -8.04 4.72 -0.87
N ARG A 18 -7.58 4.74 0.40
CA ARG A 18 -6.22 4.31 0.78
C ARG A 18 -5.91 2.86 0.40
N CYS A 19 -6.85 1.92 0.63
CA CYS A 19 -6.63 0.52 0.25
C CYS A 19 -6.56 0.34 -1.27
N LYS A 20 -7.37 1.09 -2.04
CA LYS A 20 -7.31 1.08 -3.51
C LYS A 20 -6.00 1.65 -4.03
N ALA A 21 -5.51 2.74 -3.43
CA ALA A 21 -4.22 3.33 -3.79
C ALA A 21 -3.06 2.34 -3.58
N LEU A 22 -3.06 1.62 -2.46
CA LEU A 22 -2.09 0.56 -2.19
C LEU A 22 -2.18 -0.58 -3.20
N ARG A 23 -3.38 -1.02 -3.56
CA ARG A 23 -3.58 -2.03 -4.61
C ARG A 23 -3.03 -1.60 -5.97
N VAL A 24 -3.31 -0.36 -6.40
CA VAL A 24 -2.75 0.19 -7.65
C VAL A 24 -1.23 0.22 -7.62
N MET A 25 -0.63 0.63 -6.49
CA MET A 25 0.82 0.59 -6.31
C MET A 25 1.39 -0.83 -6.48
N MET A 26 0.71 -1.85 -5.92
CA MET A 26 1.11 -3.25 -6.08
C MET A 26 1.04 -3.70 -7.55
N GLU A 27 -0.06 -3.37 -8.23
CA GLU A 27 -0.31 -3.70 -9.64
C GLU A 27 0.70 -3.01 -10.58
N ASP A 28 0.96 -1.71 -10.40
CA ASP A 28 1.91 -0.94 -11.20
C ASP A 28 3.35 -1.44 -11.01
N THR A 29 3.73 -1.81 -9.78
CA THR A 29 5.06 -2.37 -9.49
C THR A 29 5.25 -3.71 -10.23
N SER A 30 4.18 -4.47 -10.46
CA SER A 30 4.25 -5.74 -11.18
C SER A 30 4.57 -5.53 -12.66
N GLN A 31 4.02 -4.47 -13.25
CA GLN A 31 4.14 -4.15 -14.68
C GLN A 31 5.46 -3.46 -15.01
N SER A 32 6.03 -2.72 -14.05
CA SER A 32 7.26 -1.94 -14.23
C SER A 32 8.53 -2.65 -13.74
N ALA A 33 8.41 -3.84 -13.17
CA ALA A 33 9.54 -4.64 -12.70
C ALA A 33 10.34 -5.29 -13.86
N GLY A 34 11.57 -4.82 -14.09
CA GLY A 34 12.58 -5.57 -14.86
C GLY A 34 13.01 -6.87 -14.15
N LEU A 35 13.90 -7.67 -14.76
CA LEU A 35 14.34 -8.99 -14.23
C LEU A 35 14.77 -9.00 -12.74
N ARG A 36 15.42 -7.95 -12.23
CA ARG A 36 15.75 -7.81 -10.79
C ARG A 36 14.58 -7.32 -9.92
N GLY A 37 13.65 -6.56 -10.50
CA GLY A 37 12.44 -6.09 -9.82
C GLY A 37 11.43 -7.21 -9.59
N GLN A 38 11.36 -8.21 -10.49
CA GLN A 38 10.44 -9.34 -10.35
C GLN A 38 10.70 -10.17 -9.09
N VAL A 39 11.97 -10.30 -8.68
CA VAL A 39 12.35 -11.08 -7.49
C VAL A 39 11.85 -10.43 -6.19
N CYS A 40 11.78 -9.09 -6.15
CA CYS A 40 11.35 -8.36 -4.96
C CYS A 40 9.86 -8.00 -4.98
N TRP A 41 9.20 -8.09 -6.14
CA TRP A 41 7.81 -7.66 -6.31
C TRP A 41 6.85 -8.36 -5.34
N HIS A 42 6.99 -9.68 -5.15
CA HIS A 42 6.10 -10.43 -4.26
C HIS A 42 6.18 -9.93 -2.80
N ALA A 43 7.40 -9.68 -2.31
CA ALA A 43 7.61 -9.14 -0.98
C ALA A 43 7.11 -7.69 -0.85
N GLN A 44 7.25 -6.89 -1.91
CA GLN A 44 6.71 -5.52 -1.95
C GLN A 44 5.18 -5.50 -1.97
N ALA A 45 4.57 -6.44 -2.69
CA ALA A 45 3.13 -6.61 -2.76
C ALA A 45 2.54 -6.97 -1.39
N GLU A 46 3.13 -7.94 -0.69
CA GLU A 46 2.71 -8.29 0.67
C GLU A 46 2.87 -7.09 1.64
N PHE A 47 3.99 -6.36 1.52
CA PHE A 47 4.28 -5.22 2.39
C PHE A 47 3.34 -4.02 2.17
N ALA A 48 2.80 -3.82 0.97
CA ALA A 48 1.91 -2.69 0.67
C ALA A 48 0.72 -2.60 1.64
N SER A 49 0.12 -3.74 1.99
CA SER A 49 -0.98 -3.82 2.97
C SER A 49 -0.54 -3.39 4.38
N ALA A 50 0.73 -3.63 4.75
CA ALA A 50 1.29 -3.29 6.05
C ALA A 50 1.50 -1.78 6.23
N VAL A 51 1.60 -1.01 5.14
CA VAL A 51 1.90 0.43 5.17
C VAL A 51 0.86 1.23 5.98
N VAL A 52 -0.41 0.83 5.97
CA VAL A 52 -1.46 1.51 6.77
C VAL A 52 -1.45 1.13 8.25
N THR A 53 -0.78 0.05 8.63
CA THR A 53 -0.82 -0.48 10.01
C THR A 53 -0.09 0.46 10.99
N GLU A 54 -0.34 0.27 12.29
CA GLU A 54 0.32 1.05 13.35
C GLU A 54 1.85 0.91 13.36
N ALA A 55 2.39 -0.22 12.88
CA ALA A 55 3.83 -0.40 12.73
C ALA A 55 4.44 0.53 11.65
N GLU A 56 3.61 0.96 10.69
CA GLU A 56 4.01 1.81 9.57
C GLU A 56 3.48 3.23 9.67
N CYS A 57 2.38 3.56 8.99
CA CYS A 57 1.83 4.92 8.95
C CYS A 57 0.64 5.13 9.90
N GLY A 58 0.03 4.07 10.43
CA GLY A 58 -1.09 4.18 11.39
C GLY A 58 -2.33 4.90 10.84
N LEU A 59 -2.60 4.78 9.54
CA LEU A 59 -3.66 5.52 8.85
C LEU A 59 -4.96 4.72 8.81
N THR A 60 -6.06 5.32 9.25
CA THR A 60 -7.40 4.74 9.12
C THR A 60 -7.78 4.53 7.66
N THR A 61 -8.61 3.52 7.38
CA THR A 61 -9.04 3.19 6.02
C THR A 61 -10.57 3.12 5.95
N ILE A 62 -11.12 2.64 4.83
CA ILE A 62 -12.56 2.32 4.70
C ILE A 62 -13.09 1.43 5.84
N HIS A 63 -12.22 0.65 6.48
CA HIS A 63 -12.58 -0.24 7.58
C HIS A 63 -12.66 0.47 8.94
N GLY A 64 -12.43 1.78 9.00
CA GLY A 64 -12.45 2.57 10.24
C GLY A 64 -11.28 2.28 11.19
N ARG A 65 -10.30 1.48 10.76
CA ARG A 65 -9.10 1.10 11.53
C ARG A 65 -7.87 1.01 10.61
N PRO A 66 -6.63 0.98 11.14
CA PRO A 66 -5.40 0.95 10.35
C PRO A 66 -5.12 -0.43 9.73
N PHE A 67 -5.97 -0.80 8.77
CA PHE A 67 -6.00 -2.13 8.16
C PHE A 67 -6.45 -2.03 6.71
N CYS A 68 -5.82 -2.76 5.82
CA CYS A 68 -6.32 -3.03 4.47
C CYS A 68 -6.14 -4.51 4.19
N ASP A 69 -7.14 -5.12 3.59
CA ASP A 69 -6.97 -6.39 2.91
C ASP A 69 -6.65 -6.10 1.44
N ALA A 70 -5.41 -5.70 1.14
CA ALA A 70 -5.06 -5.27 -0.21
C ALA A 70 -5.18 -6.39 -1.26
N ILE A 71 -5.22 -7.66 -0.82
CA ILE A 71 -5.44 -8.84 -1.67
C ILE A 71 -6.94 -9.07 -1.94
N SER A 72 -7.83 -8.69 -1.01
CA SER A 72 -9.29 -8.82 -1.13
C SER A 72 -10.06 -7.50 -1.25
N ALA A 73 -9.39 -6.37 -1.47
CA ALA A 73 -10.05 -5.10 -1.80
C ALA A 73 -10.60 -5.19 -3.23
N GLU A 74 -11.70 -5.93 -3.37
CA GLU A 74 -12.40 -6.17 -4.62
C GLU A 74 -12.94 -4.86 -5.22
N SER A 75 -13.02 -4.90 -6.55
CA SER A 75 -13.15 -3.80 -7.53
C SER A 75 -14.38 -2.91 -7.36
#